data_AF-A0A2D6X174-F1
#
_entry.id   AF-A0A2D6X174-F1
#
_cell.length_a   1.000
_cell.length_b   1.000
_cell.length_c   1.000
_cell.angle_alpha   90.00
_cell.angle_beta   90.00
_cell.angle_gamma   90.00
#
_symmetry.space_group_name_H-M   'P 1'
#
loop_
_entity.id
_entity.type
_entity.pdbx_description
1 polymer ?
#
loop_
_entity_poly.entity_id
_entity_poly.type
_entity_poly.pdbx_seq_one_letter_code
_entity_poly.pdbx_strand_id
1 'polypeptide(L)'
;MKDYKPLPDSLSVEKSSIHGYGLFALEDIPSGTELGITHHHLWDEVVRTPLGGFINHSNNPNCRLERIIATSVLYTTIPIKKEEELTLTYKMYKVE
;
A
#
# COMPACT_ATOMS: atom_id res chain seq x y z
N MET A 1 20.83 15.00 -10.51
CA MET A 1 20.61 13.75 -9.75
C MET A 1 19.19 13.82 -9.21
N LYS A 2 18.34 12.82 -9.44
CA LYS A 2 16.98 12.83 -8.86
C LYS A 2 17.13 12.35 -7.41
N ASP A 3 16.68 13.13 -6.44
CA ASP A 3 16.76 12.72 -5.03
C ASP A 3 16.00 11.42 -4.81
N TYR A 4 16.56 10.55 -3.96
CA TYR A 4 15.90 9.30 -3.61
C TYR A 4 14.58 9.59 -2.89
N LYS A 5 13.51 8.91 -3.30
CA LYS A 5 12.20 8.96 -2.64
C LYS A 5 11.79 7.58 -2.17
N PRO A 6 11.37 7.43 -0.90
CA PRO A 6 10.95 6.14 -0.35
C PRO A 6 9.55 5.71 -0.80
N LEU A 7 8.76 6.63 -1.38
CA LEU A 7 7.39 6.42 -1.85
C LEU A 7 7.21 6.96 -3.27
N PRO A 8 6.20 6.49 -4.02
CA PRO A 8 5.77 7.10 -5.27
C PRO A 8 5.44 8.58 -5.09
N ASP A 9 5.63 9.38 -6.14
CA ASP A 9 5.35 10.83 -6.13
C ASP A 9 3.87 11.16 -5.84
N SER A 10 2.97 10.19 -6.06
CA SER A 10 1.53 10.30 -5.83
C SER A 10 1.10 10.04 -4.39
N LEU A 11 2.02 9.69 -3.47
CA LEU A 11 1.69 9.28 -2.10
C LEU A 11 2.46 10.05 -1.03
N SER A 12 1.80 10.33 0.08
CA SER A 12 2.36 10.87 1.32
C SER A 12 2.10 9.93 2.51
N VAL A 13 2.83 10.17 3.61
CA VAL A 13 2.53 9.57 4.92
C VAL A 13 1.95 10.66 5.80
N GLU A 14 0.74 10.43 6.31
CA GLU A 14 0.02 11.41 7.13
C GLU A 14 -0.64 10.72 8.33
N LYS A 15 -1.08 11.51 9.31
CA LYS A 15 -1.79 10.95 10.47
C LYS A 15 -3.09 10.33 10.03
N SER A 16 -3.27 9.05 10.33
CA SER A 16 -4.46 8.30 9.99
C SER A 16 -5.50 8.37 11.11
N SER A 17 -6.77 8.42 10.73
CA SER A 17 -7.90 8.22 11.65
C SER A 17 -8.13 6.76 12.00
N ILE A 18 -7.56 5.82 11.22
CA ILE A 18 -7.62 4.38 11.45
C ILE A 18 -6.59 3.98 12.51
N HIS A 19 -5.30 4.21 12.22
CA HIS A 19 -4.23 3.84 13.14
C HIS A 19 -2.92 4.57 12.81
N GLY A 20 -2.35 5.28 13.79
CA GLY A 20 -1.02 5.89 13.69
C GLY A 20 -0.85 6.79 12.47
N TYR A 21 -0.06 6.32 11.50
CA TYR A 21 0.13 6.97 10.21
C TYR A 21 -0.35 6.05 9.09
N GLY A 22 -0.88 6.66 8.03
CA GLY A 22 -1.40 5.99 6.84
C GLY A 22 -0.77 6.53 5.56
N LEU A 23 -1.03 5.84 4.44
CA LEU A 23 -0.70 6.33 3.11
C LEU A 23 -1.86 7.14 2.55
N PHE A 24 -1.58 8.34 2.05
CA PHE A 24 -2.59 9.24 1.49
C PHE A 24 -2.23 9.63 0.06
N ALA A 25 -3.25 9.79 -0.77
CA ALA A 25 -3.07 10.20 -2.16
C ALA A 25 -2.82 11.72 -2.26
N LEU A 26 -1.74 12.11 -2.94
CA LEU A 26 -1.42 13.52 -3.22
C LEU A 26 -2.13 14.06 -4.46
N GLU A 27 -2.72 13.17 -5.26
CA GLU A 27 -3.48 13.45 -6.46
C GLU A 27 -4.56 12.37 -6.68
N ASP A 28 -5.46 12.58 -7.64
CA ASP A 28 -6.43 11.55 -8.02
C ASP A 28 -5.69 10.38 -8.71
N ILE A 29 -5.92 9.15 -8.24
CA ILE A 29 -5.28 7.94 -8.75
C ILE A 29 -6.32 7.04 -9.42
N PRO A 30 -6.14 6.67 -10.70
CA PRO A 30 -7.06 5.75 -11.38
C PRO A 30 -7.14 4.37 -10.70
N SER A 31 -8.27 3.68 -10.89
CA SER A 31 -8.37 2.26 -10.54
C SER A 31 -7.41 1.41 -11.37
N GLY A 32 -6.87 0.34 -10.78
CA GLY A 32 -5.93 -0.56 -11.43
C GLY A 32 -4.49 -0.05 -11.48
N THR A 33 -4.19 1.07 -10.84
CA THR A 33 -2.84 1.66 -10.82
C THR A 33 -1.91 0.81 -9.95
N GLU A 34 -0.75 0.44 -10.50
CA GLU A 34 0.36 -0.16 -9.76
C GLU A 34 1.09 0.91 -8.95
N LEU A 35 1.16 0.74 -7.63
CA LEU A 35 1.80 1.69 -6.71
C LEU A 35 3.19 1.22 -6.23
N GLY A 36 3.56 -0.02 -6.58
CA GLY A 36 4.89 -0.58 -6.32
C GLY A 36 4.91 -1.63 -5.21
N ILE A 37 6.13 -2.03 -4.84
CA ILE A 37 6.39 -3.16 -3.95
C ILE A 37 6.11 -2.77 -2.50
N THR A 38 5.34 -3.60 -1.81
CA THR A 38 5.05 -3.48 -0.36
C THR A 38 5.89 -4.44 0.47
N HIS A 39 6.16 -5.64 -0.05
CA HIS A 39 6.87 -6.69 0.66
C HIS A 39 7.87 -7.39 -0.27
N HIS A 40 9.04 -7.72 0.27
CA HIS A 40 9.94 -8.73 -0.26
C HIS A 40 9.78 -10.00 0.59
N HIS A 41 9.63 -11.14 -0.07
CA HIS A 41 9.52 -12.46 0.54
C HIS A 41 10.86 -13.16 0.36
N LEU A 42 11.67 -13.19 1.42
CA LEU A 42 13.04 -13.71 1.42
C LEU A 42 13.08 -14.96 2.29
N TRP A 43 13.09 -16.13 1.65
CA TRP A 43 12.98 -17.42 2.34
C TRP A 43 11.78 -17.44 3.30
N ASP A 44 12.03 -17.52 4.61
CA ASP A 44 11.02 -17.57 5.66
C ASP A 44 10.69 -16.19 6.26
N GLU A 45 11.25 -15.11 5.70
CA GLU A 45 11.06 -13.75 6.17
C GLU A 45 10.27 -12.88 5.18
N VAL A 46 9.48 -11.96 5.72
CA VAL A 46 8.77 -10.95 4.96
C VAL A 46 9.28 -9.57 5.38
N VAL A 47 9.98 -8.89 4.46
CA VAL A 47 10.52 -7.55 4.67
C VAL A 47 9.61 -6.53 4.02
N ARG A 48 9.13 -5.55 4.81
CA ARG A 48 8.26 -4.47 4.33
C ARG A 48 9.06 -3.28 3.81
N THR A 49 8.64 -2.75 2.67
CA THR A 49 9.06 -1.43 2.20
C THR A 49 8.32 -0.33 2.97
N PRO A 50 8.68 0.97 2.83
CA PRO A 50 7.87 2.05 3.38
C PRO A 50 6.40 1.97 2.97
N LEU A 51 6.11 1.58 1.72
CA LEU A 51 4.75 1.37 1.23
C LEU A 51 4.01 0.27 2.02
N GLY A 52 4.67 -0.86 2.28
CA GLY A 52 4.09 -1.94 3.11
C GLY A 52 4.04 -1.62 4.61
N GLY A 53 4.88 -0.71 5.08
CA GLY A 53 4.97 -0.32 6.49
C GLY A 53 3.89 0.66 6.93
N PHE A 54 3.43 1.54 6.05
CA PHE A 54 2.45 2.59 6.36
C PHE A 54 1.05 2.33 5.81
N ILE A 55 0.84 1.27 5.02
CA ILE A 55 -0.50 0.95 4.54
C ILE A 55 -1.38 0.38 5.66
N ASN A 56 -2.57 0.95 5.83
CA ASN A 56 -3.50 0.57 6.88
C ASN A 56 -4.54 -0.46 6.40
N HIS A 57 -5.31 -0.95 7.37
CA HIS A 57 -6.35 -1.93 7.15
C HIS A 57 -7.76 -1.33 7.19
N SER A 58 -8.61 -1.77 6.27
CA SER A 58 -10.05 -1.49 6.26
C SER A 58 -10.85 -2.73 5.84
N ASN A 59 -12.07 -2.86 6.38
CA ASN A 59 -13.06 -3.85 5.94
C ASN A 59 -13.67 -3.50 4.58
N ASN A 60 -13.57 -2.23 4.14
CA ASN A 60 -13.94 -1.77 2.82
C ASN A 60 -12.69 -1.16 2.15
N PRO A 61 -11.74 -1.99 1.69
CA PRO A 61 -10.46 -1.52 1.18
C PRO A 61 -10.58 -0.95 -0.23
N ASN A 62 -9.68 -0.02 -0.55
CA ASN A 62 -9.56 0.58 -1.89
C ASN A 62 -8.29 0.11 -2.65
N CYS A 63 -7.52 -0.79 -2.05
CA CYS A 63 -6.36 -1.43 -2.65
C CYS A 63 -6.38 -2.97 -2.49
N ARG A 64 -5.54 -3.65 -3.28
CA ARG A 64 -5.22 -5.08 -3.13
C ARG A 64 -3.71 -5.32 -3.27
N LEU A 65 -3.26 -6.45 -2.73
CA LEU A 65 -1.91 -6.97 -2.98
C LEU A 65 -1.95 -8.09 -4.02
N GLU A 66 -1.01 -8.07 -4.94
CA GLU A 66 -0.74 -9.16 -5.86
C GLU A 66 0.66 -9.72 -5.60
N ARG A 67 0.79 -11.04 -5.50
CA ARG A 67 2.09 -11.69 -5.28
C ARG A 67 2.74 -11.98 -6.62
N ILE A 68 3.89 -11.36 -6.87
CA ILE A 68 4.69 -11.52 -8.07
C ILE A 68 6.04 -12.10 -7.65
N ILE A 69 6.23 -13.39 -7.90
CA ILE A 69 7.45 -14.15 -7.54
C ILE A 69 7.72 -14.03 -6.02
N ALA A 70 8.73 -13.24 -5.66
CA ALA A 70 9.20 -13.00 -4.30
C ALA A 70 8.78 -11.62 -3.77
N THR A 71 7.78 -10.98 -4.36
CA THR A 71 7.29 -9.66 -3.95
C THR A 71 5.78 -9.60 -3.83
N SER A 72 5.28 -8.71 -2.98
CA SER A 72 3.88 -8.27 -3.02
C SER A 72 3.82 -6.85 -3.56
N VAL A 73 3.01 -6.64 -4.60
CA VAL A 73 2.83 -5.34 -5.26
C VAL A 73 1.43 -4.80 -4.96
N LEU A 74 1.34 -3.50 -4.68
CA LEU A 74 0.10 -2.81 -4.36
C LEU A 74 -0.57 -2.28 -5.62
N TYR A 75 -1.87 -2.57 -5.75
CA TYR A 75 -2.70 -2.03 -6.81
C TYR A 75 -3.96 -1.38 -6.24
N THR A 76 -4.37 -0.24 -6.80
CA THR A 76 -5.70 0.33 -6.52
C THR A 76 -6.79 -0.57 -7.12
N THR A 77 -7.92 -0.72 -6.41
CA THR A 77 -9.09 -1.49 -6.89
C THR A 77 -10.23 -0.59 -7.34
N ILE A 78 -10.24 0.66 -6.86
CA ILE A 78 -11.17 1.72 -7.23
C ILE A 78 -10.39 3.02 -7.47
N PRO A 79 -10.98 4.04 -8.13
CA PRO A 79 -10.36 5.36 -8.19
C PRO A 79 -10.17 5.92 -6.78
N ILE A 80 -8.98 6.44 -6.49
CA ILE A 80 -8.64 7.09 -5.21
C ILE A 80 -8.67 8.59 -5.43
N LYS A 81 -9.35 9.33 -4.56
CA LYS A 81 -9.33 10.78 -4.61
C LYS A 81 -8.12 11.35 -3.88
N LYS A 82 -7.67 12.52 -4.32
CA LYS A 82 -6.71 13.31 -3.55
C LYS A 82 -7.16 13.39 -2.08
N GLU A 83 -6.22 13.24 -1.15
CA GLU A 83 -6.41 13.22 0.31
C GLU A 83 -7.13 11.97 0.86
N GLU A 84 -7.46 11.00 0.02
CA GLU A 84 -8.03 9.72 0.47
C GLU A 84 -6.93 8.78 0.99
N GLU A 85 -7.22 8.07 2.09
CA GLU A 85 -6.31 7.08 2.67
C GLU A 85 -6.37 5.75 1.90
N LEU A 86 -5.20 5.22 1.54
CA LEU A 86 -5.07 3.92 0.91
C LEU A 86 -5.11 2.82 1.98
N THR A 87 -5.98 1.83 1.76
CA THR A 87 -6.18 0.73 2.71
C THR A 87 -6.28 -0.62 2.02
N LEU A 88 -5.82 -1.65 2.74
CA LEU A 88 -5.93 -3.05 2.34
C LEU A 88 -6.91 -3.80 3.25
N THR A 89 -7.46 -4.90 2.75
CA THR A 89 -7.96 -5.93 3.66
C THR A 89 -6.82 -6.89 3.94
N TYR A 90 -6.45 -7.03 5.21
CA TYR A 90 -5.69 -8.19 5.61
C TYR A 90 -6.61 -9.38 5.35
N LYS A 91 -6.26 -10.21 4.37
CA LYS A 91 -6.67 -11.61 4.45
C LYS A 91 -5.94 -12.14 5.68
N MET A 92 -6.51 -11.93 6.87
CA MET A 92 -6.14 -12.70 8.05
C MET A 92 -6.14 -14.13 7.55
N TYR A 93 -4.96 -14.76 7.58
CA TYR A 93 -4.83 -16.17 7.25
C TYR A 93 -5.96 -16.88 8.00
N LYS A 94 -6.94 -17.41 7.28
CA LYS A 94 -7.77 -18.46 7.86
C LYS A 94 -6.77 -19.58 8.09
N VAL A 95 -6.27 -19.65 9.31
CA VAL A 95 -5.68 -20.87 9.83
C VAL A 95 -6.87 -21.82 9.89
N GLU A 96 -6.98 -22.70 8.90
CA GLU A 96 -7.75 -23.93 9.04
C GLU A 96 -7.05 -24.87 10.01
#